data_AF-A0A7R7XNX9-F1
#
_entry.id   AF-A0A7R7XNX9-F1
#
_cell.length_a   1.000
_cell.length_b   1.000
_cell.length_c   1.000
_cell.angle_alpha   90.00
_cell.angle_beta   90.00
_cell.angle_gamma   90.00
#
_symmetry.space_group_name_H-M   'P 1'
#
loop_
_entity.id
_entity.type
_entity.pdbx_description
1 polymer ?
#
loop_
_entity_poly.entity_id
_entity_poly.type
_entity_poly.pdbx_seq_one_letter_code
_entity_poly.pdbx_strand_id
1 'polypeptide(L)'
;MNKSTLSAIRKLSTLTSDQKTAVIDAIAGDMTTTMIRISQEINRGNLDPDNTAPMDNFIRTLQRHERAELRKLERKIAGYQRRARIWRAKRRLIRVIVAEMKRHTGSLHQCPKTLAKALESLEKGLCSESGSGSGESSSGQ
;
A
#
# COMPACT_ATOMS: atom_id res chain seq x y z
N MET A 1 1.79 -23.05 33.57
CA MET A 1 2.72 -23.89 32.78
C MET A 1 4.09 -23.23 32.79
N ASN A 2 5.10 -23.92 33.33
CA ASN A 2 6.41 -23.33 33.55
C ASN A 2 7.10 -23.05 32.20
N LYS A 3 7.86 -21.94 32.11
CA LYS A 3 8.61 -21.58 30.88
C LYS A 3 9.55 -22.70 30.42
N SER A 4 10.07 -23.48 31.37
CA SER A 4 10.89 -24.67 31.14
C SER A 4 10.14 -25.74 30.33
N THR A 5 8.90 -26.06 30.70
CA THR A 5 8.06 -27.07 30.04
C THR A 5 7.74 -26.69 28.59
N LEU A 6 7.42 -25.42 28.32
CA LEU A 6 7.20 -24.93 26.95
C LEU A 6 8.45 -25.03 26.07
N SER A 7 9.62 -24.80 26.64
CA SER A 7 10.90 -24.94 25.93
C SER A 7 11.24 -26.41 25.61
N ALA A 8 10.90 -27.32 26.53
CA ALA A 8 11.08 -28.76 26.35
C ALA A 8 10.15 -29.31 25.26
N ILE A 9 8.89 -28.86 25.23
CA ILE A 9 7.92 -29.24 24.18
C ILE A 9 8.38 -28.78 22.79
N ARG A 10 8.98 -27.60 22.66
CA ARG A 10 9.53 -27.14 21.38
C ARG A 10 10.68 -28.00 20.86
N LYS A 11 11.38 -28.69 21.75
CA LYS A 11 12.51 -29.58 21.42
C LYS A 11 12.11 -31.05 21.38
N LEU A 12 10.82 -31.40 21.51
CA LEU A 12 10.36 -32.78 21.65
C LEU A 12 10.89 -33.70 20.56
N SER A 13 10.96 -33.23 19.30
CA SER A 13 11.46 -34.01 18.16
C SER A 13 12.94 -34.38 18.27
N THR A 14 13.74 -33.57 18.97
CA THR A 14 15.20 -33.75 19.14
C THR A 14 15.58 -34.56 20.39
N LEU A 15 14.60 -34.89 21.24
CA LEU A 15 14.83 -35.65 22.48
C LEU A 15 14.88 -37.16 22.23
N THR A 16 15.60 -37.88 23.08
CA THR A 16 15.60 -39.35 23.11
C THR A 16 14.23 -39.88 23.56
N SER A 17 13.95 -41.17 23.32
CA SER A 17 12.67 -41.78 23.71
C SER A 17 12.38 -41.61 25.20
N ASP A 18 13.34 -41.90 26.07
CA ASP A 18 13.18 -41.79 27.52
C ASP A 18 12.94 -40.35 27.98
N GLN A 19 13.61 -39.40 27.34
CA GLN A 19 13.42 -37.98 27.60
C GLN A 19 12.04 -37.48 27.16
N LYS A 20 11.50 -38.02 26.05
CA LYS A 20 10.14 -37.71 25.61
C LYS A 20 9.12 -38.20 26.64
N THR A 21 9.25 -39.44 27.09
CA THR A 21 8.37 -40.02 28.11
C THR A 21 8.42 -39.21 29.40
N ALA A 22 9.62 -38.88 29.89
CA ALA A 22 9.79 -38.07 31.10
C ALA A 22 9.14 -36.67 30.98
N VAL A 23 9.23 -36.02 29.81
CA VAL A 23 8.57 -34.72 29.57
C VAL A 23 7.06 -34.87 29.56
N ILE A 24 6.54 -35.92 28.92
CA ILE A 24 5.09 -36.19 28.87
C ILE A 24 4.55 -36.50 30.28
N ASP A 25 5.25 -37.32 31.05
CA ASP A 25 4.87 -37.65 32.44
C ASP A 25 4.89 -36.41 33.34
N ALA A 26 5.92 -35.56 33.20
CA ALA A 26 5.97 -34.29 33.92
C ALA A 26 4.79 -33.37 33.58
N ILE A 27 4.42 -33.29 32.29
CA ILE A 27 3.24 -32.52 31.86
C ILE A 27 1.96 -33.12 32.44
N ALA A 28 1.80 -34.45 32.39
CA ALA A 28 0.64 -35.14 32.93
C ALA A 28 0.52 -34.93 34.45
N GLY A 29 1.63 -34.97 35.18
CA GLY A 29 1.70 -34.64 36.61
C GLY A 29 1.32 -33.19 36.91
N ASP A 30 1.84 -32.24 36.13
CA ASP A 30 1.47 -30.82 36.23
C ASP A 30 -0.03 -30.60 35.97
N MET A 31 -0.59 -31.27 34.95
CA MET A 31 -2.02 -31.22 34.62
C MET A 31 -2.87 -31.77 35.76
N THR A 32 -2.52 -32.94 36.28
CA THR A 32 -3.25 -33.58 37.39
C THR A 32 -3.24 -32.70 38.63
N THR A 33 -2.08 -32.16 39.00
CA THR A 33 -1.94 -31.25 40.14
C THR A 33 -2.78 -29.98 39.94
N THR A 34 -2.79 -29.44 38.73
CA THR A 34 -3.60 -28.27 38.40
C THR A 34 -5.09 -28.56 38.51
N MET A 35 -5.55 -29.72 38.00
CA MET A 35 -6.96 -30.15 38.12
C MET A 35 -7.37 -30.31 39.58
N ILE A 36 -6.55 -30.95 40.41
CA ILE A 36 -6.83 -31.10 41.85
C ILE A 36 -6.99 -29.72 42.52
N ARG A 37 -6.09 -28.78 42.22
CA ARG A 37 -6.18 -27.41 42.76
C ARG A 37 -7.45 -26.69 42.32
N ILE A 38 -7.81 -26.80 41.03
CA ILE A 38 -9.05 -26.21 40.52
C ILE A 38 -10.25 -26.79 41.27
N SER A 39 -10.33 -28.12 41.44
CA SER A 39 -11.41 -28.76 42.19
C SER A 39 -11.45 -28.29 43.66
N GLN A 40 -10.29 -28.09 44.30
CA GLN A 40 -10.23 -27.54 45.66
C GLN A 40 -10.77 -26.10 45.73
N GLU A 41 -10.44 -25.25 44.76
CA GLU A 41 -10.94 -23.87 44.70
C GLU A 41 -12.43 -23.78 44.35
N ILE A 42 -12.95 -24.72 43.54
CA ILE A 42 -14.40 -24.89 43.34
C ILE A 42 -15.07 -25.25 44.67
N ASN A 43 -14.56 -26.25 45.39
CA ASN A 43 -15.13 -26.68 46.67
C ASN A 43 -15.06 -25.59 47.75
N ARG A 44 -14.10 -24.67 47.66
CA ARG A 44 -13.98 -23.49 48.53
C ARG A 44 -14.96 -22.36 48.15
N GLY A 45 -15.67 -22.48 47.03
CA GLY A 45 -16.56 -21.43 46.50
C GLY A 45 -15.83 -20.29 45.79
N ASN A 46 -14.50 -20.34 45.63
CA ASN A 46 -13.72 -19.28 45.00
C ASN A 46 -13.90 -19.24 43.47
N LEU A 47 -14.30 -20.36 42.87
CA LEU A 47 -14.59 -20.49 41.44
C LEU A 47 -16.10 -20.61 41.15
N ASP A 48 -16.93 -20.04 42.01
CA ASP A 48 -18.37 -19.90 41.78
C ASP A 48 -18.66 -18.86 40.66
N PRO A 49 -19.70 -19.05 39.82
CA PRO A 49 -20.25 -18.00 38.95
C PRO A 49 -20.26 -16.59 39.55
N ASP A 50 -20.68 -16.42 40.80
CA ASP A 50 -20.79 -15.10 41.42
C ASP A 50 -19.42 -14.45 41.66
N ASN A 51 -18.42 -15.24 42.03
CA ASN A 51 -17.05 -14.79 42.28
C ASN A 51 -16.23 -14.62 40.99
N THR A 52 -16.57 -15.34 39.93
CA THR A 52 -15.87 -15.30 38.63
C THR A 52 -16.46 -14.28 37.66
N ALA A 53 -17.75 -13.94 37.81
CA ALA A 53 -18.45 -12.99 36.95
C ALA A 53 -17.76 -11.61 36.79
N PRO A 54 -17.21 -10.98 37.85
CA PRO A 54 -16.51 -9.69 37.69
C PRO A 54 -15.29 -9.80 36.76
N MET A 55 -14.51 -10.89 36.88
CA MET A 55 -13.33 -11.12 36.06
C MET A 55 -13.72 -11.43 34.61
N ASP A 56 -14.76 -12.24 34.40
CA ASP A 56 -15.32 -12.51 33.08
C ASP A 56 -15.83 -11.25 32.39
N ASN A 57 -16.52 -10.37 33.12
CA ASN A 57 -16.99 -9.09 32.60
C ASN A 57 -15.83 -8.15 32.23
N PHE A 58 -14.77 -8.14 33.04
CA PHE A 58 -13.56 -7.38 32.73
C PHE A 58 -12.90 -7.88 31.44
N ILE A 59 -12.72 -9.19 31.30
CA ILE A 59 -12.16 -9.81 30.08
C ILE A 59 -13.01 -9.47 28.86
N ARG A 60 -14.34 -9.60 28.96
CA ARG A 60 -15.28 -9.25 27.88
C ARG A 60 -15.15 -7.78 27.46
N THR A 61 -14.99 -6.89 28.43
CA THR A 61 -14.82 -5.45 28.19
C THR A 61 -13.52 -5.17 27.44
N LEU A 62 -12.41 -5.77 27.87
CA LEU A 62 -11.12 -5.66 27.18
C LEU A 62 -11.22 -6.14 25.72
N GLN A 63 -11.76 -7.34 25.51
CA GLN A 63 -11.93 -7.90 24.16
C GLN A 63 -12.83 -7.02 23.28
N ARG A 64 -13.88 -6.43 23.85
CA ARG A 64 -14.76 -5.51 23.11
C ARG A 64 -14.01 -4.26 22.68
N HIS A 65 -13.21 -3.69 23.57
CA HIS A 65 -12.40 -2.51 23.28
C HIS A 65 -11.33 -2.79 22.22
N GLU A 66 -10.61 -3.90 22.36
CA GLU A 66 -9.61 -4.35 21.38
C GLU A 66 -10.22 -4.52 19.98
N ARG A 67 -11.34 -5.24 19.87
CA ARG A 67 -12.04 -5.40 18.58
C ARG A 67 -12.50 -4.06 18.00
N ALA A 68 -12.92 -3.12 18.84
CA ALA A 68 -13.35 -1.79 18.38
C ALA A 68 -12.18 -0.98 17.82
N GLU A 69 -11.03 -1.00 18.50
CA GLU A 69 -9.83 -0.31 18.03
C GLU A 69 -9.27 -0.96 16.75
N LEU A 70 -9.27 -2.30 16.64
CA LEU A 70 -8.90 -3.01 15.41
C LEU A 70 -9.78 -2.58 14.23
N ARG A 71 -11.11 -2.56 14.39
CA ARG A 71 -12.04 -2.09 13.33
C ARG A 71 -11.81 -0.62 12.95
N LYS A 72 -11.38 0.22 13.88
CA LYS A 72 -11.07 1.64 13.62
C LYS A 72 -9.77 1.76 12.82
N LEU A 73 -8.76 0.97 13.15
CA LEU A 73 -7.51 0.86 12.40
C LEU A 73 -7.75 0.36 10.97
N GLU A 74 -8.53 -0.71 10.80
CA GLU A 74 -8.88 -1.25 9.48
C GLU A 74 -9.55 -0.20 8.59
N ARG A 75 -10.53 0.54 9.14
CA ARG A 75 -11.20 1.64 8.42
C ARG A 75 -10.21 2.74 8.01
N LYS A 76 -9.27 3.11 8.88
CA LYS A 76 -8.23 4.10 8.54
C LYS A 76 -7.33 3.58 7.42
N ILE A 77 -6.89 2.33 7.49
CA ILE A 77 -6.06 1.69 6.46
C ILE A 77 -6.78 1.68 5.12
N ALA A 78 -8.05 1.25 5.08
CA ALA A 78 -8.87 1.27 3.87
C ALA A 78 -9.00 2.69 3.28
N GLY A 79 -9.17 3.70 4.13
CA GLY A 79 -9.17 5.11 3.73
C GLY A 79 -7.85 5.56 3.09
N TYR A 80 -6.71 5.18 3.68
CA TYR A 80 -5.39 5.45 3.10
C TYR A 80 -5.17 4.74 1.77
N GLN A 81 -5.55 3.47 1.67
CA GLN A 81 -5.44 2.69 0.43
C GLN A 81 -6.27 3.30 -0.70
N ARG A 82 -7.51 3.73 -0.41
CA ARG A 82 -8.38 4.42 -1.38
C ARG A 82 -7.74 5.71 -1.88
N ARG A 83 -7.23 6.55 -0.97
CA ARG A 83 -6.52 7.78 -1.33
C ARG A 83 -5.28 7.48 -2.18
N ALA A 84 -4.48 6.50 -1.79
CA ALA A 84 -3.30 6.09 -2.55
C ALA A 84 -3.68 5.64 -3.97
N ARG A 85 -4.78 4.91 -4.15
CA ARG A 85 -5.30 4.54 -5.48
C ARG A 85 -5.64 5.77 -6.33
N ILE A 86 -6.36 6.75 -5.76
CA ILE A 86 -6.70 8.00 -6.45
C ILE A 86 -5.44 8.77 -6.86
N TRP A 87 -4.47 8.91 -5.94
CA TRP A 87 -3.20 9.58 -6.22
C TRP A 87 -2.41 8.90 -7.33
N ARG A 88 -2.37 7.56 -7.37
CA ARG A 88 -1.74 6.81 -8.47
C ARG A 88 -2.46 7.03 -9.80
N ALA A 89 -3.78 7.14 -9.81
CA ALA A 89 -4.54 7.45 -11.02
C ALA A 89 -4.24 8.87 -11.53
N LYS A 90 -4.29 9.88 -10.65
CA LYS A 90 -3.92 11.26 -10.99
C LYS A 90 -2.50 11.37 -11.53
N ARG A 91 -1.54 10.70 -10.89
CA ARG A 91 -0.14 10.69 -11.34
C ARG A 91 0.01 10.07 -12.73
N ARG A 92 -0.75 9.00 -13.04
CA ARG A 92 -0.77 8.43 -14.39
C ARG A 92 -1.32 9.41 -15.42
N LEU A 93 -2.43 10.08 -15.11
CA LEU A 93 -3.01 11.09 -16.00
C LEU A 93 -2.02 12.24 -16.27
N ILE A 94 -1.39 12.78 -15.23
CA ILE A 94 -0.39 13.85 -15.38
C ILE A 94 0.78 13.37 -16.25
N ARG A 95 1.25 12.14 -16.08
CA ARG A 95 2.33 11.59 -16.93
C ARG A 95 1.93 11.54 -18.41
N VAL A 96 0.68 11.15 -18.70
CA VAL A 96 0.15 11.14 -20.07
C VAL A 96 0.12 12.55 -20.65
N ILE A 97 -0.47 13.51 -19.92
CA ILE A 97 -0.54 14.92 -20.34
C ILE A 97 0.85 15.49 -20.60
N VAL A 98 1.81 15.27 -19.68
CA VAL A 98 3.19 15.76 -19.83
C VAL A 98 3.87 15.11 -21.05
N ALA A 99 3.63 13.82 -21.31
CA ALA A 99 4.19 13.15 -22.48
C ALA A 99 3.62 13.71 -23.79
N GLU A 100 2.32 14.01 -23.83
CA GLU A 100 1.65 14.62 -24.96
C GLU A 100 2.15 16.05 -25.22
N MET A 101 2.26 16.87 -24.18
CA MET A 101 2.84 18.21 -24.28
C MET A 101 4.27 18.17 -24.84
N LYS A 102 5.10 17.23 -24.37
CA LYS A 102 6.47 17.03 -24.89
C LYS A 102 6.50 16.63 -26.35
N ARG A 103 5.53 15.84 -26.83
CA ARG A 103 5.42 15.50 -28.26
C ARG A 103 5.08 16.73 -29.10
N HIS A 104 4.14 17.55 -28.65
CA HIS A 104 3.77 18.79 -29.35
C HIS A 104 4.90 19.82 -29.37
N THR A 105 5.59 20.06 -28.25
CA THR A 105 6.73 20.98 -28.21
C THR A 105 7.96 20.44 -28.92
N GLY A 106 8.21 19.12 -28.85
CA GLY A 106 9.25 18.46 -29.63
C GLY A 106 9.01 18.54 -31.15
N SER A 107 7.75 18.45 -31.59
CA SER A 107 7.36 18.65 -32.98
C SER A 107 7.54 20.11 -33.44
N LEU A 108 7.19 21.08 -32.58
CA LEU A 108 7.41 22.51 -32.84
C LEU A 108 8.91 22.89 -32.93
N HIS A 109 9.77 22.22 -32.17
CA HIS A 109 11.22 22.46 -32.22
C HIS A 109 11.96 21.71 -33.33
N GLN A 110 11.33 20.76 -34.02
CA GLN A 110 11.99 19.96 -35.07
C GLN A 110 12.01 20.62 -36.45
N CYS A 111 11.31 21.73 -36.67
CA CYS A 111 11.32 22.38 -37.99
C CYS A 111 11.49 23.92 -38.00
N PRO A 112 12.53 24.47 -37.34
CA PRO A 112 12.94 25.85 -37.60
C PRO A 112 13.53 26.01 -39.01
N LYS A 113 14.10 24.95 -39.61
CA LYS A 113 14.74 24.99 -40.93
C LYS A 113 13.74 25.10 -42.09
N THR A 114 12.55 24.51 -41.97
CA THR A 114 11.49 24.60 -42.99
C THR A 114 10.75 25.92 -42.90
N LEU A 115 10.52 26.45 -41.69
CA LEU A 115 9.97 27.80 -41.49
C LEU A 115 10.94 28.88 -41.99
N ALA A 116 12.23 28.75 -41.72
CA ALA A 116 13.26 29.66 -42.25
C ALA A 116 13.35 29.59 -43.79
N LYS A 117 13.35 28.39 -44.38
CA LYS A 117 13.33 28.22 -45.84
C LYS A 117 12.05 28.74 -46.49
N ALA A 118 10.90 28.60 -45.83
CA ALA A 118 9.62 29.11 -46.31
C ALA A 118 9.61 30.65 -46.28
N LEU A 119 10.14 31.28 -45.22
CA LEU A 119 10.30 32.74 -45.13
C LEU A 119 11.30 33.25 -46.18
N GLU A 120 12.45 32.58 -46.37
CA GLU A 120 13.42 32.94 -47.42
C GLU A 120 12.85 32.83 -48.84
N SER A 121 11.96 31.86 -49.08
CA SER A 121 11.31 31.68 -50.38
C SER A 121 10.25 32.75 -50.63
N LEU A 122 9.59 33.24 -49.56
CA LEU A 122 8.61 34.34 -49.63
C LEU A 122 9.30 35.69 -49.86
N GLU A 123 10.47 35.91 -49.24
CA GLU A 123 11.29 37.10 -49.43
C GLU A 123 11.87 37.19 -50.86
N LYS A 124 12.31 36.05 -51.42
CA LYS A 124 12.79 35.97 -52.82
C LYS A 124 11.67 36.12 -53.84
N GLY A 125 10.44 35.73 -53.49
CA GLY A 125 9.23 35.96 -54.29
C GLY A 125 8.84 37.44 -54.38
N LEU A 126 8.93 38.20 -53.28
CA LEU A 126 8.62 39.63 -53.30
C LEU A 126 9.63 40.49 -54.10
N CYS A 127 10.91 40.09 -54.15
CA CYS A 127 11.92 40.83 -54.91
C CYS A 127 11.91 40.54 -56.42
N SER A 128 11.17 39.52 -56.89
CA SER A 128 11.08 39.15 -58.31
C SER A 128 9.86 39.74 -59.03
N GLU A 129 8.88 40.31 -58.31
CA GLU A 129 7.71 40.98 -58.92
C GLU A 129 7.90 42.49 -59.16
N SER A 130 8.96 43.11 -58.64
CA SER A 130 9.22 44.56 -58.78
C SER A 130 10.16 44.95 -59.93
N GLY A 131 10.27 44.14 -60.99
CA GLY A 131 11.26 44.37 -62.05
C GLY A 131 10.88 43.82 -63.42
N SER A 132 9.69 44.10 -63.95
CA SER A 132 9.44 43.99 -65.39
C SER A 132 8.16 44.72 -65.80
N GLY A 133 8.29 45.80 -66.58
CA GLY A 133 7.17 46.35 -67.34
C GLY A 133 7.14 47.86 -67.50
N SER A 134 7.98 48.42 -68.38
CA SER A 134 7.59 49.62 -69.13
C SER A 134 8.41 49.72 -70.42
N GLY A 135 8.06 48.89 -71.40
CA GLY A 135 8.33 49.17 -72.80
C GLY A 135 6.99 49.19 -73.51
N GLU A 136 6.56 50.36 -73.99
CA GLU A 136 5.68 50.45 -75.15
C GLU A 136 5.79 51.83 -75.80
N SER A 137 6.20 51.77 -77.06
CA SER A 137 6.24 52.82 -78.07
C SER A 137 4.82 53.19 -78.52
N SER A 138 4.56 54.44 -78.90
CA SER A 138 3.78 54.72 -80.12
C SER A 138 3.81 56.20 -80.54
N SER A 139 4.04 56.35 -81.83
CA SER A 139 3.83 57.43 -82.80
C SER A 139 2.68 58.43 -82.58
N GLY A 140 2.88 59.66 -83.08
CA GLY A 140 1.78 60.48 -83.61
C GLY A 140 2.10 61.97 -83.83
N GLN A 141 2.13 62.34 -85.11
CA GLN A 141 2.11 63.69 -85.75
C GLN A 141 3.44 64.40 -85.97
#